data_AF-S9U184-F1
#
_entry.id   AF-S9U184-F1
#
_cell.length_a   1.000
_cell.length_b   1.000
_cell.length_c   1.000
_cell.angle_alpha   90.00
_cell.angle_beta   90.00
_cell.angle_gamma   90.00
#
_symmetry.space_group_name_H-M   'P 1'
#
loop_
_entity.id
_entity.type
_entity.pdbx_description
1 polymer ?
#
loop_
_entity_poly.entity_id
_entity_poly.type
_entity_poly.pdbx_seq_one_letter_code
_entity_poly.pdbx_strand_id
1 'polypeptide(L)'
;TTYDGANNGIRETYDVMDRLITKEEIKPSGQAVAAARYEYDLAGNVQTAYDGNHNATKYEYDVLGRLIAVTDAEGKTTRYRYNLSGDMVEIKYADGNTIEKRYDEIGRLLQQIDPNKQSKRFYYDGNGNVIKSIDRKGQVQQFEYSNRNFLTTVVAPDERISYSYDATGKRTAMTDQTGTTAYTYYPTGELASITYPDQTRINYDYEIRGLRTEQTVTAGGYKITQRIGHLGILPNPTSMAVLDGSGSQLTQFEYKYDGSYNRLAELKSVQGFLENYAYDGFNLASIQQKQGAALFGNYSYIYDNNRNIVAKNDNGAAYQFSYDPLNRIKSSSKFNEAYAYDQRDNRSTLQSDQVPNIKGASYAYDSRNRLTQVTTEDGKAVSYRYNGDNLMVERTEGGVTTRYYYDDRAKIVAEGRVEGNGSITITASYVHDSNGKLLARQVPGQGMQYYVSNGHGDIIEIRDAQGNVLNRYAYDIWGNPLVQEEQVPNIFRYSGEYWDAATNLQYLRARWYDPSVGRFINEDTYEGDINDP
;
A
#
# COMPACT_ATOMS: atom_id res chain seq x y z
N THR A 1 8.92 -13.04 28.84
CA THR A 1 9.41 -13.33 27.49
C THR A 1 8.47 -14.29 26.82
N THR A 2 8.03 -13.97 25.61
CA THR A 2 7.25 -14.87 24.75
C THR A 2 8.17 -15.38 23.64
N TYR A 3 7.97 -16.62 23.18
CA TYR A 3 8.73 -17.22 22.07
C TYR A 3 7.78 -17.76 21.01
N ASP A 4 8.20 -17.70 19.74
CA ASP A 4 7.57 -18.42 18.65
C ASP A 4 8.07 -19.88 18.55
N GLY A 5 7.46 -20.67 17.66
CA GLY A 5 7.86 -22.05 17.38
C GLY A 5 9.23 -22.19 16.69
N ALA A 6 9.90 -21.08 16.37
CA ALA A 6 11.26 -21.02 15.84
C ALA A 6 12.27 -20.44 16.86
N ASN A 7 11.87 -20.34 18.14
CA ASN A 7 12.65 -19.79 19.25
C ASN A 7 13.06 -18.31 19.09
N ASN A 8 12.39 -17.54 18.23
CA ASN A 8 12.48 -16.08 18.27
C ASN A 8 11.65 -15.58 19.44
N GLY A 9 12.23 -14.76 20.30
CA GLY A 9 11.56 -14.26 21.50
C GLY A 9 11.35 -12.76 21.49
N ILE A 10 10.32 -12.31 22.21
CA ILE A 10 10.17 -10.92 22.63
C ILE A 10 10.27 -10.88 24.15
N ARG A 11 11.23 -10.11 24.65
CA ARG A 11 11.38 -9.81 26.07
C ARG A 11 10.95 -8.37 26.32
N GLU A 12 9.98 -8.21 27.19
CA GLU A 12 9.49 -6.92 27.66
C GLU A 12 9.76 -6.82 29.16
N THR A 13 10.36 -5.72 29.58
CA THR A 13 10.66 -5.40 30.98
C THR A 13 9.80 -4.22 31.39
N TYR A 14 9.12 -4.35 32.52
CA TYR A 14 8.19 -3.36 33.04
C TYR A 14 8.72 -2.75 34.33
N ASP A 15 8.32 -1.52 34.62
CA ASP A 15 8.54 -0.91 35.93
C ASP A 15 7.54 -1.42 36.98
N VAL A 16 7.65 -0.90 38.21
CA VAL A 16 6.76 -1.28 39.33
C VAL A 16 5.31 -0.83 39.14
N MET A 17 5.03 0.02 38.14
CA MET A 17 3.69 0.48 37.76
C MET A 17 3.17 -0.23 36.50
N ASP A 18 3.81 -1.33 36.09
CA ASP A 18 3.48 -2.13 34.91
C ASP A 18 3.60 -1.35 33.58
N ARG A 19 4.52 -0.37 33.51
CA ARG A 19 4.83 0.38 32.29
C ARG A 19 6.05 -0.21 31.59
N LEU A 20 5.99 -0.37 30.26
CA LEU A 20 7.07 -0.95 29.46
C LEU A 20 8.33 -0.07 29.47
N ILE A 21 9.45 -0.54 30.03
CA ILE A 21 10.74 0.17 30.02
C ILE A 21 11.58 -0.25 28.82
N THR A 22 11.66 -1.55 28.52
CA THR A 22 12.50 -2.06 27.43
C THR A 22 11.79 -3.17 26.69
N LYS A 23 11.92 -3.15 25.36
CA LYS A 23 11.54 -4.24 24.47
C LYS A 23 12.78 -4.74 23.74
N GLU A 24 13.01 -6.04 23.80
CA GLU A 24 14.14 -6.70 23.16
C GLU A 24 13.67 -7.89 22.31
N GLU A 25 14.28 -8.06 21.15
CA GLU A 25 14.18 -9.28 20.34
C GLU A 25 15.26 -10.26 20.81
N ILE A 26 14.84 -11.47 21.15
CA ILE A 26 15.73 -12.58 21.47
C ILE A 26 15.88 -13.43 20.21
N LYS A 27 17.06 -13.42 19.61
CA LYS A 27 17.38 -14.27 18.45
C LYS A 27 17.37 -15.74 18.86
N PRO A 28 17.25 -16.70 17.91
CA PRO A 28 17.33 -18.13 18.21
C PRO A 28 18.64 -18.56 18.88
N SER A 29 19.71 -17.78 18.70
CA SER A 29 21.01 -17.95 19.38
C SER A 29 20.97 -17.61 20.88
N GLY A 30 19.90 -16.98 21.37
CA GLY A 30 19.79 -16.41 22.71
C GLY A 30 20.29 -14.98 22.84
N GLN A 31 20.87 -14.40 21.77
CA GLN A 31 21.29 -13.00 21.75
C GLN A 31 20.07 -12.07 21.87
N ALA A 32 20.13 -11.13 22.81
CA ALA A 32 19.15 -10.05 22.93
C ALA A 32 19.57 -8.84 22.10
N VAL A 33 18.63 -8.27 21.34
CA VAL A 33 18.78 -7.07 20.53
C VAL A 33 17.74 -6.05 20.99
N ALA A 34 18.17 -4.84 21.32
CA ALA A 34 17.24 -3.78 21.71
C ALA A 34 16.32 -3.43 20.55
N ALA A 35 15.01 -3.35 20.81
CA ALA A 35 14.00 -2.94 19.84
C ALA A 35 13.38 -1.58 20.22
N ALA A 36 13.19 -1.33 21.51
CA ALA A 36 12.76 -0.03 22.02
C ALA A 36 13.12 0.12 23.52
N ARG A 37 13.29 1.35 23.99
CA ARG A 37 13.37 1.69 25.41
C ARG A 37 12.61 2.98 25.71
N TYR A 38 11.96 3.04 26.85
CA TYR A 38 11.16 4.18 27.28
C TYR A 38 11.60 4.69 28.65
N GLU A 39 11.57 6.00 28.80
CA GLU A 39 11.72 6.70 30.07
C GLU A 39 10.44 7.48 30.32
N TYR A 40 9.96 7.46 31.56
CA TYR A 40 8.69 8.07 31.93
C TYR A 40 8.89 9.22 32.93
N ASP A 41 8.03 10.22 32.84
CA ASP A 41 7.90 11.23 33.87
C ASP A 41 7.20 10.67 35.14
N LEU A 42 7.10 11.51 36.18
CA LEU A 42 6.43 11.18 37.43
C LEU A 42 4.90 11.02 37.28
N ALA A 43 4.31 11.57 36.22
CA ALA A 43 2.87 11.53 35.97
C ALA A 43 2.43 10.28 35.21
N GLY A 44 3.37 9.54 34.60
CA GLY A 44 3.01 8.36 33.80
C GLY A 44 3.43 8.43 32.34
N ASN A 45 3.77 9.62 31.84
CA ASN A 45 3.89 9.87 30.40
C ASN A 45 5.29 9.50 29.90
N VAL A 46 5.39 9.03 28.65
CA VAL A 46 6.69 8.75 28.02
C VAL A 46 7.43 10.06 27.81
N GLN A 47 8.52 10.30 28.55
CA GLN A 47 9.37 11.48 28.42
C GLN A 47 10.41 11.33 27.30
N THR A 48 10.98 10.14 27.16
CA THR A 48 11.95 9.81 26.11
C THR A 48 11.67 8.40 25.59
N ALA A 49 11.57 8.25 24.27
CA ALA A 49 11.60 6.96 23.60
C ALA A 49 12.93 6.80 22.87
N TYR A 50 13.53 5.62 22.97
CA TYR A 50 14.71 5.22 22.24
C TYR A 50 14.33 4.10 21.28
N ASP A 51 14.75 4.23 20.03
CA ASP A 51 14.61 3.15 19.03
C ASP A 51 15.67 2.05 19.24
N GLY A 52 15.66 1.01 18.40
CA GLY A 52 16.61 -0.10 18.46
C GLY A 52 18.05 0.29 18.16
N ASN A 53 18.26 1.42 17.46
CA ASN A 53 19.58 2.02 17.22
C ASN A 53 19.98 3.04 18.31
N HIS A 54 19.18 3.18 19.37
CA HIS A 54 19.37 4.12 20.48
C HIS A 54 19.23 5.61 20.11
N ASN A 55 18.60 5.95 18.99
CA ASN A 55 18.21 7.32 18.70
C ASN A 55 17.04 7.72 19.60
N ALA A 56 17.07 8.95 20.11
CA ALA A 56 16.13 9.42 21.13
C ALA A 56 15.09 10.40 20.55
N THR A 57 13.81 10.14 20.81
CA THR A 57 12.71 11.09 20.63
C THR A 57 12.20 11.52 21.99
N LYS A 58 12.10 12.83 22.22
CA LYS A 58 11.70 13.42 23.49
C LYS A 58 10.31 14.04 23.38
N TYR A 59 9.53 13.88 24.45
CA TYR A 59 8.14 14.33 24.52
C TYR A 59 7.98 15.26 25.73
N GLU A 60 7.29 16.37 25.52
CA GLU A 60 6.93 17.33 26.57
C GLU A 60 5.41 17.36 26.70
N TYR A 61 4.92 17.36 27.94
CA TYR A 61 3.50 17.40 28.26
C TYR A 61 3.15 18.63 29.09
N ASP A 62 1.92 19.10 28.98
CA ASP A 62 1.37 20.06 29.93
C ASP A 62 0.91 19.37 31.23
N VAL A 63 0.43 20.18 32.18
CA VAL A 63 -0.03 19.70 33.50
C VAL A 63 -1.26 18.79 33.43
N LEU A 64 -1.95 18.71 32.29
CA LEU A 64 -3.08 17.82 32.05
C LEU A 64 -2.64 16.54 31.31
N GLY A 65 -1.34 16.34 31.07
CA GLY A 65 -0.80 15.19 30.35
C GLY A 65 -0.96 15.27 28.83
N ARG A 66 -1.25 16.46 28.25
CA ARG A 66 -1.37 16.63 26.79
C ARG A 66 -0.02 16.92 26.17
N LEU A 67 0.30 16.28 25.04
CA LEU A 67 1.58 16.43 24.34
C LEU A 67 1.74 17.83 23.74
N ILE A 68 2.69 18.63 24.21
CA ILE A 68 2.94 20.00 23.76
C ILE A 68 4.21 20.16 22.91
N ALA A 69 5.12 19.18 22.92
CA ALA A 69 6.25 19.15 22.00
C ALA A 69 6.79 17.74 21.78
N VAL A 70 7.26 17.49 20.56
CA VAL A 70 8.08 16.34 20.19
C VAL A 70 9.39 16.87 19.64
N THR A 71 10.51 16.40 20.18
CA THR A 71 11.85 16.67 19.64
C THR A 71 12.46 15.37 19.17
N ASP A 72 12.78 15.30 17.87
CA ASP A 72 13.34 14.12 17.25
C ASP A 72 14.83 13.94 17.56
N ALA A 73 15.44 12.86 17.04
CA ALA A 73 16.84 12.54 17.28
C ALA A 73 17.84 13.50 16.58
N GLU A 74 17.39 14.31 15.62
CA GLU A 74 18.18 15.39 15.02
C GLU A 74 18.05 16.72 15.78
N GLY A 75 17.18 16.77 16.80
CA GLY A 75 16.92 17.95 17.61
C GLY A 75 15.89 18.91 17.00
N LYS A 76 15.16 18.50 15.97
CA LYS A 76 14.06 19.30 15.41
C LYS A 76 12.84 19.16 16.30
N THR A 77 12.20 20.27 16.62
CA THR A 77 11.04 20.29 17.53
C THR A 77 9.76 20.69 16.79
N THR A 78 8.73 19.86 16.91
CA THR A 78 7.34 20.22 16.58
C THR A 78 6.59 20.51 17.87
N ARG A 79 5.84 21.63 17.92
CA ARG A 79 5.08 22.08 19.09
C ARG A 79 3.59 22.10 18.83
N TYR A 80 2.81 21.79 19.86
CA TYR A 80 1.36 21.75 19.82
C TYR A 80 0.78 22.72 20.84
N ARG A 81 -0.29 23.42 20.47
CA ARG A 81 -1.01 24.32 21.37
C ARG A 81 -2.47 23.93 21.44
N TYR A 82 -3.02 23.95 22.64
CA TYR A 82 -4.40 23.58 22.90
C TYR A 82 -5.22 24.78 23.41
N ASN A 83 -6.52 24.77 23.13
CA ASN A 83 -7.46 25.66 23.81
C ASN A 83 -7.82 25.10 25.21
N LEU A 84 -8.69 25.82 25.92
CA LEU A 84 -9.18 25.42 27.25
C LEU A 84 -10.08 24.16 27.21
N SER A 85 -10.72 23.89 26.08
CA SER A 85 -11.59 22.72 25.87
C SER A 85 -10.81 21.43 25.60
N GLY A 86 -9.53 21.51 25.28
CA GLY A 86 -8.71 20.34 24.94
C GLY A 86 -8.37 20.19 23.46
N ASP A 87 -8.88 21.05 22.58
CA ASP A 87 -8.65 20.93 21.14
C ASP A 87 -7.32 21.54 20.72
N MET A 88 -6.60 20.85 19.82
CA MET A 88 -5.31 21.29 19.29
C MET A 88 -5.48 22.39 18.26
N VAL A 89 -5.22 23.63 18.63
CA VAL A 89 -5.45 24.82 17.79
C VAL A 89 -4.25 25.23 16.94
N GLU A 90 -3.06 24.70 17.22
CA GLU A 90 -1.85 25.06 16.50
C GLU A 90 -0.83 23.92 16.48
N ILE A 91 -0.23 23.69 15.32
CA ILE A 91 0.98 22.88 15.12
C ILE A 91 2.06 23.82 14.60
N LYS A 92 3.20 23.88 15.28
CA LYS A 92 4.36 24.66 14.86
C LYS A 92 5.54 23.74 14.60
N TYR A 93 6.00 23.71 13.35
CA TYR A 93 7.09 22.86 12.90
C TYR A 93 8.46 23.50 13.15
N ALA A 94 9.52 22.71 12.99
CA ALA A 94 10.91 23.14 13.23
C ALA A 94 11.40 24.24 12.28
N ASP A 95 10.83 24.31 11.06
CA ASP A 95 11.07 25.39 10.09
C ASP A 95 10.36 26.72 10.46
N GLY A 96 9.58 26.73 11.54
CA GLY A 96 8.79 27.87 12.01
C GLY A 96 7.41 28.01 11.35
N ASN A 97 7.09 27.20 10.35
CA ASN A 97 5.76 27.19 9.73
C ASN A 97 4.71 26.67 10.71
N THR A 98 3.48 27.16 10.55
CA THR A 98 2.37 26.83 11.45
C THR A 98 1.14 26.35 10.68
N ILE A 99 0.46 25.36 11.26
CA ILE A 99 -0.92 25.00 10.90
C ILE A 99 -1.81 25.44 12.04
N GLU A 100 -2.83 26.23 11.74
CA GLU A 100 -3.84 26.65 12.72
C GLU A 100 -5.13 25.82 12.52
N LYS A 101 -5.76 25.40 13.61
CA LYS A 101 -7.02 24.64 13.61
C LYS A 101 -8.08 25.37 14.43
N ARG A 102 -9.33 25.33 13.95
CA ARG A 102 -10.49 25.94 14.61
C ARG A 102 -11.59 24.91 14.75
N TYR A 103 -12.25 24.92 15.89
CA TYR A 103 -13.24 23.94 16.28
C TYR A 103 -14.56 24.61 16.64
N ASP A 104 -15.64 23.85 16.61
CA ASP A 104 -16.90 24.26 17.23
C ASP A 104 -16.90 23.98 18.74
N GLU A 105 -18.00 24.32 19.41
CA GLU A 105 -18.14 24.22 20.87
C GLU A 105 -18.09 22.78 21.41
N ILE A 106 -18.22 21.77 20.54
CA ILE A 106 -18.19 20.34 20.91
C ILE A 106 -16.94 19.62 20.35
N GLY A 107 -15.94 20.37 19.87
CA GLY A 107 -14.62 19.84 19.47
C GLY A 107 -14.53 19.30 18.05
N ARG A 108 -15.48 19.62 17.15
CA ARG A 108 -15.39 19.23 15.73
C ARG A 108 -14.61 20.25 14.91
N LEU A 109 -13.70 19.80 14.05
CA LEU A 109 -12.81 20.65 13.25
C LEU A 109 -13.58 21.44 12.18
N LEU A 110 -13.72 22.75 12.34
CA LEU A 110 -14.38 23.64 11.37
C LEU A 110 -13.42 24.11 10.27
N GLN A 111 -12.17 24.39 10.63
CA GLN A 111 -11.21 24.99 9.72
C GLN A 111 -9.79 24.61 10.07
N GLN A 112 -9.00 24.35 9.04
CA GLN A 112 -7.55 24.22 9.12
C GLN A 112 -6.90 25.19 8.16
N ILE A 113 -5.90 25.94 8.63
CA ILE A 113 -5.21 27.00 7.88
C ILE A 113 -3.74 26.60 7.76
N ASP A 114 -3.23 26.56 6.55
CA ASP A 114 -1.85 26.21 6.26
C ASP A 114 -0.89 27.43 6.40
N PRO A 115 0.43 27.23 6.30
CA PRO A 115 1.40 28.33 6.40
C PRO A 115 1.21 29.42 5.34
N ASN A 116 0.63 29.09 4.18
CA ASN A 116 0.32 30.00 3.08
C ASN A 116 -1.03 30.72 3.27
N LYS A 117 -1.67 30.56 4.44
CA LYS A 117 -2.99 31.11 4.79
C LYS A 117 -4.14 30.61 3.91
N GLN A 118 -3.95 29.49 3.21
CA GLN A 118 -5.02 28.76 2.56
C GLN A 118 -5.75 27.92 3.60
N SER A 119 -7.06 27.71 3.43
CA SER A 119 -7.85 27.00 4.43
C SER A 119 -8.68 25.86 3.87
N LYS A 120 -8.66 24.71 4.56
CA LYS A 120 -9.65 23.65 4.43
C LYS A 120 -10.78 23.90 5.43
N ARG A 121 -12.03 23.70 5.05
CA ARG A 121 -13.21 23.94 5.91
C ARG A 121 -14.14 22.75 5.90
N PHE A 122 -14.82 22.53 7.02
CA PHE A 122 -15.80 21.46 7.20
C PHE A 122 -17.08 22.02 7.83
N TYR A 123 -18.20 21.44 7.45
CA TYR A 123 -19.52 21.74 7.97
C TYR A 123 -20.21 20.43 8.32
N TYR A 124 -20.93 20.42 9.43
CA TYR A 124 -21.49 19.22 10.02
C TYR A 124 -23.01 19.30 10.14
N ASP A 125 -23.68 18.16 10.10
CA ASP A 125 -25.06 18.04 10.55
C ASP A 125 -25.15 17.94 12.09
N GLY A 126 -26.37 17.79 12.60
CA GLY A 126 -26.64 17.61 14.04
C GLY A 126 -26.13 16.28 14.62
N ASN A 127 -25.83 15.29 13.76
CA ASN A 127 -25.29 13.98 14.18
C ASN A 127 -23.76 13.94 14.14
N GLY A 128 -23.09 15.01 13.68
CA GLY A 128 -21.63 15.05 13.56
C GLY A 128 -21.08 14.53 12.24
N ASN A 129 -21.92 14.25 11.25
CA ASN A 129 -21.45 13.87 9.92
C ASN A 129 -21.01 15.12 9.15
N VAL A 130 -19.90 15.03 8.40
CA VAL A 130 -19.43 16.12 7.52
C VAL A 130 -20.38 16.21 6.34
N ILE A 131 -21.21 17.26 6.23
CA ILE A 131 -22.14 17.47 5.11
C ILE A 131 -21.55 18.33 3.99
N LYS A 132 -20.48 19.06 4.27
CA LYS A 132 -19.76 19.85 3.27
C LYS A 132 -18.29 19.99 3.67
N SER A 133 -17.41 19.88 2.69
CA SER A 133 -16.01 20.27 2.83
C SER A 133 -15.61 21.23 1.71
N ILE A 134 -14.64 22.09 2.01
CA ILE A 134 -14.02 23.00 1.05
C ILE A 134 -12.51 22.82 1.18
N ASP A 135 -11.83 22.50 0.09
CA ASP A 135 -10.37 22.34 0.10
C ASP A 135 -9.62 23.68 -0.02
N ARG A 136 -8.28 23.64 0.00
CA ARG A 136 -7.41 24.83 -0.07
C ARG A 136 -7.51 25.57 -1.41
N LYS A 137 -7.99 24.90 -2.47
CA LYS A 137 -8.25 25.49 -3.80
C LYS A 137 -9.68 26.03 -3.93
N GLY A 138 -10.51 25.88 -2.90
CA GLY A 138 -11.91 26.29 -2.91
C GLY A 138 -12.86 25.25 -3.54
N GLN A 139 -12.40 24.05 -3.85
CA GLN A 139 -13.25 22.97 -4.38
C GLN A 139 -14.20 22.50 -3.29
N VAL A 140 -15.48 22.39 -3.62
CA VAL A 140 -16.55 22.04 -2.69
C VAL A 140 -16.93 20.57 -2.87
N GLN A 141 -16.98 19.81 -1.78
CA GLN A 141 -17.65 18.52 -1.76
C GLN A 141 -18.82 18.58 -0.78
N GLN A 142 -19.96 18.00 -1.15
CA GLN A 142 -21.13 17.86 -0.30
C GLN A 142 -21.43 16.38 -0.08
N PHE A 143 -21.93 16.07 1.11
CA PHE A 143 -22.20 14.71 1.54
C PHE A 143 -23.63 14.63 2.08
N GLU A 144 -24.38 13.65 1.62
CA GLU A 144 -25.72 13.36 2.12
C GLU A 144 -25.70 12.03 2.86
N TYR A 145 -26.44 11.95 3.96
CA TYR A 145 -26.50 10.77 4.81
C TYR A 145 -27.94 10.32 5.00
N SER A 146 -28.14 9.01 5.15
CA SER A 146 -29.40 8.45 5.62
C SER A 146 -29.65 8.78 7.10
N ASN A 147 -30.87 8.53 7.59
CA ASN A 147 -31.22 8.67 9.01
C ASN A 147 -30.45 7.73 9.96
N ARG A 148 -29.69 6.76 9.41
CA ARG A 148 -28.79 5.87 10.15
C ARG A 148 -27.31 6.27 10.02
N ASN A 149 -27.02 7.48 9.54
CA ASN A 149 -25.68 8.02 9.31
C ASN A 149 -24.85 7.29 8.24
N PHE A 150 -25.47 6.48 7.38
CA PHE A 150 -24.77 5.94 6.21
C PHE A 150 -24.67 7.00 5.10
N LEU A 151 -23.47 7.20 4.54
CA LEU A 151 -23.21 8.12 3.44
C LEU A 151 -23.95 7.69 2.18
N THR A 152 -25.00 8.39 1.78
CA THR A 152 -25.82 8.03 0.60
C THR A 152 -25.41 8.77 -0.65
N THR A 153 -24.76 9.93 -0.54
CA THR A 153 -24.32 10.68 -1.73
C THR A 153 -23.07 11.50 -1.45
N VAL A 154 -22.17 11.55 -2.43
CA VAL A 154 -21.09 12.56 -2.53
C VAL A 154 -21.34 13.40 -3.78
N VAL A 155 -21.29 14.71 -3.66
CA VAL A 155 -21.42 15.65 -4.78
C VAL A 155 -20.19 16.55 -4.82
N ALA A 156 -19.52 16.59 -5.96
CA ALA A 156 -18.46 17.52 -6.29
C ALA A 156 -18.83 18.25 -7.61
N PRO A 157 -18.16 19.35 -7.99
CA PRO A 157 -18.48 20.11 -9.20
C PRO A 157 -18.60 19.29 -10.49
N ASP A 158 -17.82 18.22 -10.63
CA ASP A 158 -17.71 17.38 -11.81
C ASP A 158 -18.19 15.92 -11.60
N GLU A 159 -18.68 15.58 -10.41
CA GLU A 159 -19.04 14.20 -10.07
C GLU A 159 -20.19 14.11 -9.05
N ARG A 160 -21.12 13.18 -9.26
CA ARG A 160 -22.08 12.75 -8.25
C ARG A 160 -21.97 11.24 -8.07
N ILE A 161 -21.84 10.80 -6.82
CA ILE A 161 -21.78 9.40 -6.44
C ILE A 161 -22.95 9.13 -5.50
N SER A 162 -23.64 8.02 -5.70
CA SER A 162 -24.72 7.56 -4.81
C SER A 162 -24.43 6.16 -4.29
N TYR A 163 -24.74 5.93 -3.02
CA TYR A 163 -24.57 4.63 -2.38
C TYR A 163 -25.92 4.14 -1.82
N SER A 164 -26.14 2.83 -1.92
CA SER A 164 -27.26 2.14 -1.27
C SER A 164 -26.73 1.11 -0.29
N TYR A 165 -27.51 0.83 0.75
CA TYR A 165 -27.14 -0.09 1.83
C TYR A 165 -28.28 -1.04 2.13
N ASP A 166 -27.95 -2.23 2.62
CA ASP A 166 -28.93 -3.12 3.24
C ASP A 166 -29.30 -2.67 4.67
N ALA A 167 -30.23 -3.39 5.30
CA ALA A 167 -30.70 -3.07 6.64
C ALA A 167 -29.62 -3.19 7.73
N THR A 168 -28.50 -3.88 7.45
CA THR A 168 -27.35 -4.05 8.36
C THR A 168 -26.24 -3.02 8.13
N GLY A 169 -26.39 -2.15 7.12
CA GLY A 169 -25.42 -1.11 6.78
C GLY A 169 -24.34 -1.55 5.81
N LYS A 170 -24.50 -2.69 5.13
CA LYS A 170 -23.57 -3.12 4.08
C LYS A 170 -23.97 -2.51 2.75
N ARG A 171 -22.99 -1.97 2.03
CA ARG A 171 -23.23 -1.27 0.77
C ARG A 171 -23.70 -2.26 -0.29
N THR A 172 -24.88 -2.07 -0.86
CA THR A 172 -25.46 -2.91 -1.93
C THR A 172 -25.26 -2.32 -3.32
N ALA A 173 -25.02 -1.02 -3.43
CA ALA A 173 -24.71 -0.37 -4.70
C ALA A 173 -23.83 0.87 -4.52
N MET A 174 -23.03 1.15 -5.54
CA MET A 174 -22.35 2.42 -5.79
C MET A 174 -22.63 2.83 -7.22
N THR A 175 -23.24 3.99 -7.42
CA THR A 175 -23.48 4.58 -8.74
C THR A 175 -22.62 5.83 -8.89
N ASP A 176 -21.77 5.85 -9.89
CA ASP A 176 -20.89 6.98 -10.23
C ASP A 176 -20.87 7.20 -11.76
N GLN A 177 -19.95 8.05 -12.24
CA GLN A 177 -19.79 8.33 -13.68
C GLN A 177 -19.48 7.08 -14.53
N THR A 178 -18.97 6.01 -13.91
CA THR A 178 -18.68 4.73 -14.57
C THR A 178 -19.88 3.80 -14.68
N GLY A 179 -20.96 4.10 -13.95
CA GLY A 179 -22.20 3.33 -13.90
C GLY A 179 -22.48 2.83 -12.49
N THR A 180 -23.29 1.77 -12.38
CA THR A 180 -23.62 1.16 -11.08
C THR A 180 -22.82 -0.12 -10.85
N THR A 181 -22.02 -0.13 -9.81
CA THR A 181 -21.41 -1.34 -9.24
C THR A 181 -22.33 -1.87 -8.13
N ALA A 182 -22.75 -3.12 -8.21
CA ALA A 182 -23.61 -3.77 -7.22
C ALA A 182 -22.82 -4.77 -6.36
N TYR A 183 -23.24 -4.91 -5.11
CA TYR A 183 -22.63 -5.81 -4.13
C TYR A 183 -23.71 -6.69 -3.51
N THR A 184 -23.38 -7.96 -3.31
CA THR A 184 -24.29 -8.92 -2.64
C THR A 184 -23.55 -9.61 -1.51
N TYR A 185 -24.28 -9.98 -0.45
CA TYR A 185 -23.71 -10.60 0.74
C TYR A 185 -24.40 -11.92 1.05
N TYR A 186 -23.66 -12.84 1.67
CA TYR A 186 -24.26 -13.99 2.34
C TYR A 186 -25.04 -13.55 3.59
N PRO A 187 -26.03 -14.33 4.07
CA PRO A 187 -26.74 -14.02 5.31
C PRO A 187 -25.82 -13.91 6.54
N THR A 188 -24.71 -14.65 6.55
CA THR A 188 -23.62 -14.60 7.54
C THR A 188 -22.80 -13.31 7.46
N GLY A 189 -22.82 -12.67 6.28
CA GLY A 189 -22.40 -11.30 6.11
C GLY A 189 -21.18 -11.05 5.25
N GLU A 190 -20.49 -12.09 4.83
CA GLU A 190 -19.36 -12.04 3.90
C GLU A 190 -19.83 -11.57 2.52
N LEU A 191 -18.94 -10.88 1.79
CA LEU A 191 -19.22 -10.37 0.46
C LEU A 191 -19.30 -11.53 -0.54
N ALA A 192 -20.47 -11.79 -1.11
CA ALA A 192 -20.67 -12.88 -2.07
C ALA A 192 -20.30 -12.49 -3.50
N SER A 193 -20.54 -11.23 -3.92
CA SER A 193 -20.11 -10.77 -5.25
C SER A 193 -20.02 -9.25 -5.41
N ILE A 194 -19.20 -8.84 -6.37
CA ILE A 194 -19.13 -7.48 -6.95
C ILE A 194 -19.53 -7.61 -8.42
N THR A 195 -20.54 -6.85 -8.87
CA THR A 195 -20.97 -6.79 -10.27
C THR A 195 -20.74 -5.38 -10.79
N TYR A 196 -19.88 -5.24 -11.80
CA TYR A 196 -19.53 -3.98 -12.43
C TYR A 196 -20.60 -3.53 -13.45
N PRO A 197 -20.59 -2.25 -13.88
CA PRO A 197 -21.58 -1.72 -14.80
C PRO A 197 -21.69 -2.48 -16.13
N ASP A 198 -20.57 -3.02 -16.61
CA ASP A 198 -20.46 -3.83 -17.83
C ASP A 198 -20.82 -5.31 -17.65
N GLN A 199 -21.37 -5.69 -16.48
CA GLN A 199 -21.71 -7.05 -16.08
C GLN A 199 -20.52 -7.98 -15.83
N THR A 200 -19.28 -7.48 -15.87
CA THR A 200 -18.15 -8.21 -15.29
C THR A 200 -18.41 -8.44 -13.82
N ARG A 201 -18.22 -9.67 -13.36
CA ARG A 201 -18.55 -10.08 -12.01
C ARG A 201 -17.38 -10.75 -11.33
N ILE A 202 -17.18 -10.43 -10.07
CA ILE A 202 -16.27 -11.12 -9.16
C ILE A 202 -17.13 -11.80 -8.10
N ASN A 203 -17.03 -13.13 -8.00
CA ASN A 203 -17.73 -13.95 -7.02
C ASN A 203 -16.75 -14.48 -5.98
N TYR A 204 -17.22 -14.64 -4.75
CA TYR A 204 -16.45 -15.19 -3.64
C TYR A 204 -17.23 -16.29 -2.93
N ASP A 205 -16.51 -17.34 -2.56
CA ASP A 205 -17.00 -18.37 -1.64
C ASP A 205 -16.11 -18.45 -0.43
N TYR A 206 -16.72 -18.87 0.67
CA TYR A 206 -16.10 -18.97 1.98
C TYR A 206 -16.44 -20.32 2.60
N GLU A 207 -15.54 -20.79 3.44
CA GLU A 207 -15.82 -21.89 4.37
C GLU A 207 -16.41 -21.36 5.70
N ILE A 208 -16.80 -22.27 6.59
CA ILE A 208 -17.57 -21.96 7.81
C ILE A 208 -16.85 -21.03 8.78
N ARG A 209 -15.51 -20.98 8.75
CA ARG A 209 -14.70 -20.05 9.56
C ARG A 209 -14.62 -18.64 8.95
N GLY A 210 -15.25 -18.39 7.80
CA GLY A 210 -15.18 -17.10 7.08
C GLY A 210 -13.92 -16.92 6.24
N LEU A 211 -13.13 -17.97 6.01
CA LEU A 211 -11.95 -17.92 5.13
C LEU A 211 -12.38 -18.08 3.67
N ARG A 212 -11.83 -17.25 2.78
CA ARG A 212 -12.08 -17.34 1.34
C ARG A 212 -11.58 -18.68 0.80
N THR A 213 -12.44 -19.40 0.09
CA THR A 213 -12.14 -20.66 -0.59
C THR A 213 -12.23 -20.54 -2.11
N GLU A 214 -12.96 -19.55 -2.63
CA GLU A 214 -13.00 -19.29 -4.07
C GLU A 214 -13.04 -17.79 -4.39
N GLN A 215 -12.40 -17.41 -5.50
CA GLN A 215 -12.59 -16.13 -6.17
C GLN A 215 -12.71 -16.36 -7.67
N THR A 216 -13.81 -15.91 -8.28
CA THR A 216 -14.09 -16.13 -9.71
C THR A 216 -14.35 -14.81 -10.41
N VAL A 217 -13.59 -14.51 -11.47
CA VAL A 217 -13.86 -13.39 -12.39
C VAL A 217 -14.58 -13.92 -13.62
N THR A 218 -15.72 -13.32 -13.98
CA THR A 218 -16.51 -13.65 -15.16
C THR A 218 -16.81 -12.39 -15.96
N ALA A 219 -16.55 -12.39 -17.27
CA ALA A 219 -16.84 -11.29 -18.18
C ALA A 219 -17.27 -11.84 -19.55
N GLY A 220 -18.57 -11.74 -19.87
CA GLY A 220 -19.11 -12.40 -21.07
C GLY A 220 -18.85 -13.92 -21.04
N GLY A 221 -18.18 -14.45 -22.07
CA GLY A 221 -17.75 -15.85 -22.12
C GLY A 221 -16.44 -16.16 -21.40
N TYR A 222 -15.73 -15.14 -20.91
CA TYR A 222 -14.48 -15.32 -20.18
C TYR A 222 -14.76 -15.67 -18.71
N LYS A 223 -14.03 -16.65 -18.18
CA LYS A 223 -14.08 -17.05 -16.78
C LYS A 223 -12.72 -17.57 -16.31
N ILE A 224 -12.31 -17.14 -15.13
CA ILE A 224 -11.14 -17.63 -14.40
C ILE A 224 -11.51 -17.79 -12.92
N THR A 225 -11.04 -18.85 -12.29
CA THR A 225 -11.40 -19.20 -10.92
C THR A 225 -10.15 -19.54 -10.12
N GLN A 226 -10.01 -18.96 -8.92
CA GLN A 226 -8.97 -19.28 -7.94
C GLN A 226 -9.62 -20.04 -6.79
N ARG A 227 -9.17 -21.28 -6.53
CA ARG A 227 -9.62 -22.10 -5.40
C ARG A 227 -8.54 -22.20 -4.35
N ILE A 228 -8.87 -21.84 -3.12
CA ILE A 228 -7.93 -21.72 -2.00
C ILE A 228 -8.19 -22.85 -1.01
N GLY A 229 -7.16 -23.64 -0.75
CA GLY A 229 -7.19 -24.71 0.24
C GLY A 229 -6.64 -24.24 1.58
N HIS A 230 -7.30 -24.64 2.66
CA HIS A 230 -6.88 -24.41 4.05
C HIS A 230 -6.81 -25.75 4.80
N LEU A 231 -5.97 -25.84 5.84
CA LEU A 231 -5.82 -27.06 6.63
C LEU A 231 -6.27 -26.88 8.09
N GLY A 232 -7.22 -27.70 8.52
CA GLY A 232 -7.62 -27.81 9.92
C GLY A 232 -8.11 -26.48 10.49
N ILE A 233 -7.47 -26.02 11.57
CA ILE A 233 -7.81 -24.77 12.27
C ILE A 233 -6.98 -23.56 11.81
N LEU A 234 -5.99 -23.75 10.92
CA LEU A 234 -5.09 -22.68 10.50
C LEU A 234 -5.77 -21.77 9.46
N PRO A 235 -5.54 -20.44 9.53
CA PRO A 235 -6.09 -19.48 8.57
C PRO A 235 -5.24 -19.31 7.31
N ASN A 236 -3.97 -19.73 7.37
CA ASN A 236 -3.03 -19.57 6.27
C ASN A 236 -3.32 -20.59 5.14
N PRO A 237 -3.32 -20.16 3.87
CA PRO A 237 -3.61 -21.04 2.74
C PRO A 237 -2.52 -22.10 2.60
N THR A 238 -2.89 -23.34 2.32
CA THR A 238 -1.94 -24.43 2.01
C THR A 238 -1.81 -24.67 0.51
N SER A 239 -2.82 -24.28 -0.27
CA SER A 239 -2.78 -24.40 -1.73
C SER A 239 -3.66 -23.36 -2.42
N MET A 240 -3.38 -23.09 -3.69
CA MET A 240 -4.22 -22.30 -4.56
C MET A 240 -4.22 -22.88 -5.98
N ALA A 241 -5.36 -23.39 -6.45
CA ALA A 241 -5.53 -23.84 -7.83
C ALA A 241 -6.18 -22.74 -8.68
N VAL A 242 -5.72 -22.59 -9.93
CA VAL A 242 -6.30 -21.65 -10.91
C VAL A 242 -6.94 -22.46 -12.02
N LEU A 243 -8.22 -22.20 -12.32
CA LEU A 243 -9.02 -22.94 -13.29
C LEU A 243 -9.60 -22.03 -14.36
N ASP A 244 -9.75 -22.55 -15.57
CA ASP A 244 -10.42 -21.88 -16.67
C ASP A 244 -11.96 -22.00 -16.61
N GLY A 245 -12.64 -21.42 -17.61
CA GLY A 245 -14.11 -21.46 -17.70
C GLY A 245 -14.72 -22.85 -17.87
N SER A 246 -13.94 -23.85 -18.31
CA SER A 246 -14.38 -25.26 -18.40
C SER A 246 -14.21 -26.01 -17.07
N GLY A 247 -13.53 -25.39 -16.09
CA GLY A 247 -13.14 -26.05 -14.84
C GLY A 247 -11.83 -26.83 -14.96
N SER A 248 -11.08 -26.66 -16.04
CA SER A 248 -9.76 -27.29 -16.20
C SER A 248 -8.72 -26.50 -15.42
N GLN A 249 -7.87 -27.20 -14.65
CA GLN A 249 -6.81 -26.57 -13.88
C GLN A 249 -5.68 -26.08 -14.80
N LEU A 250 -5.38 -24.79 -14.74
CA LEU A 250 -4.31 -24.13 -15.48
C LEU A 250 -2.97 -24.14 -14.71
N THR A 251 -3.03 -23.98 -13.40
CA THR A 251 -1.87 -24.05 -12.50
C THR A 251 -2.31 -24.28 -11.05
N GLN A 252 -1.36 -24.59 -10.19
CA GLN A 252 -1.55 -24.68 -8.75
C GLN A 252 -0.29 -24.25 -8.01
N PHE A 253 -0.50 -23.56 -6.90
CA PHE A 253 0.51 -23.15 -5.93
C PHE A 253 0.34 -23.92 -4.62
N GLU A 254 1.45 -24.24 -3.96
CA GLU A 254 1.54 -24.89 -2.66
C GLU A 254 2.37 -24.03 -1.72
N TYR A 255 1.90 -23.88 -0.48
CA TYR A 255 2.52 -23.04 0.53
C TYR A 255 2.95 -23.92 1.71
N LYS A 256 4.19 -23.72 2.18
CA LYS A 256 4.65 -24.25 3.45
C LYS A 256 5.12 -23.12 4.34
N TYR A 257 4.80 -23.24 5.62
CA TYR A 257 5.17 -22.28 6.64
C TYR A 257 6.24 -22.85 7.54
N ASP A 258 6.92 -21.98 8.29
CA ASP A 258 7.83 -22.39 9.34
C ASP A 258 7.12 -23.16 10.47
N GLY A 259 7.88 -23.68 11.43
CA GLY A 259 7.32 -24.47 12.54
C GLY A 259 6.29 -23.73 13.41
N SER A 260 6.30 -22.39 13.36
CA SER A 260 5.31 -21.51 14.00
C SER A 260 4.02 -21.36 13.19
N TYR A 261 3.97 -21.85 11.94
CA TYR A 261 2.90 -21.66 10.96
C TYR A 261 2.56 -20.19 10.65
N ASN A 262 3.46 -19.26 10.93
CA ASN A 262 3.20 -17.82 10.82
C ASN A 262 3.95 -17.17 9.66
N ARG A 263 5.02 -17.80 9.15
CA ARG A 263 5.85 -17.24 8.08
C ARG A 263 6.01 -18.21 6.93
N LEU A 264 5.84 -17.73 5.71
CA LEU A 264 6.01 -18.53 4.50
C LEU A 264 7.47 -18.96 4.39
N ALA A 265 7.72 -20.26 4.36
CA ALA A 265 9.05 -20.86 4.20
C ALA A 265 9.29 -21.37 2.77
N GLU A 266 8.23 -21.84 2.10
CA GLU A 266 8.28 -22.36 0.74
C GLU A 266 7.02 -21.98 -0.03
N LEU A 267 7.18 -21.48 -1.26
CA LEU A 267 6.11 -21.35 -2.25
C LEU A 267 6.51 -22.12 -3.51
N LYS A 268 5.66 -23.03 -3.95
CA LYS A 268 5.93 -23.88 -5.11
C LYS A 268 4.77 -23.85 -6.10
N SER A 269 5.06 -23.86 -7.40
CA SER A 269 4.07 -24.09 -8.46
C SER A 269 4.22 -25.47 -9.10
N VAL A 270 3.16 -25.97 -9.72
CA VAL A 270 3.21 -27.22 -10.51
C VAL A 270 4.08 -27.12 -11.77
N GLN A 271 4.37 -25.90 -12.25
CA GLN A 271 5.29 -25.63 -13.36
C GLN A 271 6.76 -25.68 -12.94
N GLY A 272 7.05 -26.00 -11.68
CA GLY A 272 8.42 -26.20 -11.18
C GLY A 272 9.08 -24.93 -10.64
N PHE A 273 8.40 -23.78 -10.65
CA PHE A 273 8.86 -22.60 -9.92
C PHE A 273 8.80 -22.85 -8.41
N LEU A 274 9.87 -22.52 -7.71
CA LEU A 274 10.05 -22.72 -6.27
C LEU A 274 10.74 -21.50 -5.66
N GLU A 275 10.14 -20.92 -4.63
CA GLU A 275 10.75 -19.90 -3.78
C GLU A 275 10.96 -20.47 -2.38
N ASN A 276 12.18 -20.34 -1.86
CA ASN A 276 12.52 -20.68 -0.49
C ASN A 276 12.85 -19.39 0.26
N TYR A 277 12.28 -19.26 1.46
CA TYR A 277 12.42 -18.09 2.31
C TYR A 277 13.21 -18.47 3.56
N ALA A 278 14.22 -17.68 3.91
CA ALA A 278 14.91 -17.79 5.18
C ALA A 278 14.76 -16.51 5.98
N TYR A 279 14.75 -16.64 7.30
CA TYR A 279 14.55 -15.54 8.23
C TYR A 279 15.68 -15.48 9.26
N ASP A 280 16.04 -14.27 9.66
CA ASP A 280 16.86 -14.01 10.84
C ASP A 280 16.02 -13.26 11.88
N GLY A 281 15.71 -13.91 13.00
CA GLY A 281 14.71 -13.35 13.91
C GLY A 281 13.36 -13.25 13.20
N PHE A 282 12.74 -12.08 13.27
CA PHE A 282 11.51 -11.77 12.51
C PHE A 282 11.77 -11.18 11.10
N ASN A 283 13.03 -10.93 10.72
CA ASN A 283 13.37 -10.33 9.43
C ASN A 283 13.50 -11.38 8.33
N LEU A 284 13.05 -11.06 7.12
CA LEU A 284 13.32 -11.87 5.93
C LEU A 284 14.82 -11.75 5.58
N ALA A 285 15.58 -12.81 5.78
CA ALA A 285 17.02 -12.81 5.53
C ALA A 285 17.36 -13.12 4.07
N SER A 286 16.63 -14.02 3.42
CA SER A 286 16.88 -14.35 2.02
C SER A 286 15.69 -14.97 1.29
N ILE A 287 15.74 -14.86 -0.04
CA ILE A 287 14.86 -15.58 -0.97
C ILE A 287 15.73 -16.29 -2.00
N GLN A 288 15.50 -17.59 -2.21
CA GLN A 288 16.08 -18.36 -3.31
C GLN A 288 14.99 -18.82 -4.27
N GLN A 289 15.16 -18.52 -5.56
CA GLN A 289 14.21 -18.82 -6.62
C GLN A 289 14.79 -19.83 -7.60
N LYS A 290 14.04 -20.90 -7.84
CA LYS A 290 14.46 -22.04 -8.67
C LYS A 290 13.41 -22.40 -9.70
N GLN A 291 13.88 -22.88 -10.86
CA GLN A 291 13.08 -23.56 -11.87
C GLN A 291 13.50 -25.02 -11.88
N GLY A 292 12.66 -25.90 -11.30
CA GLY A 292 13.09 -27.25 -10.93
C GLY A 292 14.25 -27.18 -9.92
N ALA A 293 15.40 -27.78 -10.27
CA ALA A 293 16.60 -27.72 -9.43
C ALA A 293 17.51 -26.51 -9.71
N ALA A 294 17.28 -25.80 -10.83
CA ALA A 294 18.16 -24.72 -11.28
C ALA A 294 17.88 -23.42 -10.51
N LEU A 295 18.87 -22.90 -9.80
CA LEU A 295 18.82 -21.59 -9.15
C LEU A 295 18.96 -20.47 -10.19
N PHE A 296 18.06 -19.49 -10.15
CA PHE A 296 18.15 -18.32 -11.03
C PHE A 296 17.98 -16.98 -10.29
N GLY A 297 17.41 -16.99 -9.08
CA GLY A 297 17.29 -15.81 -8.22
C GLY A 297 17.85 -16.11 -6.83
N ASN A 298 18.70 -15.22 -6.32
CA ASN A 298 19.26 -15.32 -4.97
C ASN A 298 19.35 -13.92 -4.34
N TYR A 299 18.49 -13.66 -3.36
CA TYR A 299 18.38 -12.36 -2.70
C TYR A 299 18.70 -12.51 -1.22
N SER A 300 19.43 -11.55 -0.64
CA SER A 300 19.67 -11.53 0.81
C SER A 300 19.63 -10.11 1.36
N TYR A 301 19.23 -9.99 2.62
CA TYR A 301 19.04 -8.72 3.31
C TYR A 301 19.70 -8.76 4.68
N ILE A 302 20.38 -7.68 5.05
CA ILE A 302 20.93 -7.44 6.37
C ILE A 302 20.30 -6.18 6.91
N TYR A 303 19.93 -6.22 8.19
CA TYR A 303 19.17 -5.17 8.85
C TYR A 303 19.97 -4.57 10.01
N ASP A 304 19.72 -3.29 10.30
CA ASP A 304 20.05 -2.72 11.61
C ASP A 304 18.96 -3.08 12.64
N ASN A 305 19.08 -2.55 13.86
CA ASN A 305 18.13 -2.86 14.94
C ASN A 305 16.76 -2.20 14.75
N ASN A 306 16.66 -1.18 13.89
CA ASN A 306 15.41 -0.55 13.50
C ASN A 306 14.77 -1.22 12.28
N ARG A 307 15.35 -2.34 11.80
CA ARG A 307 14.91 -3.08 10.61
C ARG A 307 15.06 -2.29 9.31
N ASN A 308 15.94 -1.30 9.28
CA ASN A 308 16.38 -0.71 8.03
C ASN A 308 17.31 -1.69 7.32
N ILE A 309 17.17 -1.87 6.01
CA ILE A 309 18.06 -2.72 5.21
C ILE A 309 19.40 -2.01 5.04
N VAL A 310 20.44 -2.40 5.79
CA VAL A 310 21.79 -1.82 5.68
C VAL A 310 22.63 -2.46 4.57
N ALA A 311 22.28 -3.68 4.14
CA ALA A 311 22.88 -4.30 2.98
C ALA A 311 21.89 -5.21 2.27
N LYS A 312 22.00 -5.28 0.94
CA LYS A 312 21.30 -6.30 0.15
C LYS A 312 22.21 -6.95 -0.88
N ASN A 313 21.92 -8.21 -1.19
CA ASN A 313 22.36 -8.88 -2.40
C ASN A 313 21.16 -9.04 -3.33
N ASP A 314 21.26 -8.51 -4.53
CA ASP A 314 20.23 -8.49 -5.56
C ASP A 314 20.69 -9.39 -6.73
N ASN A 315 20.60 -10.70 -6.52
CA ASN A 315 21.02 -11.72 -7.48
C ASN A 315 22.48 -11.62 -7.97
N GLY A 316 23.40 -11.41 -7.03
CA GLY A 316 24.84 -11.25 -7.26
C GLY A 316 25.33 -9.81 -7.14
N ALA A 317 24.43 -8.82 -7.23
CA ALA A 317 24.77 -7.41 -7.05
C ALA A 317 24.64 -7.00 -5.58
N ALA A 318 25.76 -6.70 -4.92
CA ALA A 318 25.78 -6.28 -3.53
C ALA A 318 25.69 -4.75 -3.38
N TYR A 319 24.80 -4.30 -2.50
CA TYR A 319 24.62 -2.88 -2.19
C TYR A 319 24.62 -2.66 -0.68
N GLN A 320 25.16 -1.51 -0.27
CA GLN A 320 25.20 -1.04 1.10
C GLN A 320 24.40 0.25 1.23
N PHE A 321 23.78 0.42 2.40
CA PHE A 321 22.94 1.56 2.73
C PHE A 321 23.31 2.09 4.11
N SER A 322 23.18 3.40 4.29
CA SER A 322 23.23 4.00 5.63
C SER A 322 22.01 4.87 5.85
N TYR A 323 21.67 5.08 7.11
CA TYR A 323 20.50 5.83 7.54
C TYR A 323 20.93 6.95 8.49
N ASP A 324 20.15 8.02 8.53
CA ASP A 324 20.29 9.06 9.54
C ASP A 324 19.56 8.66 10.85
N PRO A 325 19.67 9.46 11.93
CA PRO A 325 19.01 9.16 13.21
C PRO A 325 17.48 9.07 13.15
N LEU A 326 16.83 9.50 12.06
CA LEU A 326 15.38 9.42 11.84
C LEU A 326 15.01 8.24 10.92
N ASN A 327 15.94 7.30 10.69
CA ASN A 327 15.74 6.14 9.83
C ASN A 327 15.48 6.47 8.36
N ARG A 328 15.90 7.66 7.89
CA ARG A 328 15.81 8.02 6.48
C ARG A 328 17.09 7.64 5.77
N ILE A 329 16.97 7.21 4.51
CA ILE A 329 18.13 6.78 3.73
C ILE A 329 19.13 7.94 3.57
N LYS A 330 20.35 7.75 4.04
CA LYS A 330 21.42 8.74 3.98
C LYS A 330 22.38 8.48 2.82
N SER A 331 22.66 7.21 2.52
CA SER A 331 23.47 6.84 1.36
C SER A 331 23.09 5.49 0.76
N SER A 332 23.41 5.31 -0.53
CA SER A 332 23.37 4.02 -1.22
C SER A 332 24.63 3.81 -2.05
N SER A 333 25.24 2.64 -1.97
CA SER A 333 26.46 2.33 -2.73
C SER A 333 26.22 2.02 -4.21
N LYS A 334 24.96 1.91 -4.66
CA LYS A 334 24.64 1.47 -6.03
C LYS A 334 25.18 2.43 -7.10
N PHE A 335 25.04 3.73 -6.85
CA PHE A 335 25.54 4.81 -7.71
C PHE A 335 26.25 5.91 -6.90
N ASN A 336 26.90 5.52 -5.80
CA ASN A 336 27.54 6.43 -4.85
C ASN A 336 26.61 7.57 -4.39
N GLU A 337 25.40 7.19 -4.01
CA GLU A 337 24.33 8.13 -3.72
C GLU A 337 24.42 8.69 -2.31
N ALA A 338 24.18 9.99 -2.16
CA ALA A 338 24.01 10.66 -0.88
C ALA A 338 22.78 11.55 -0.88
N TYR A 339 22.05 11.53 0.24
CA TYR A 339 20.78 12.21 0.41
C TYR A 339 20.84 13.19 1.58
N ALA A 340 20.16 14.32 1.43
CA ALA A 340 19.90 15.25 2.54
C ALA A 340 18.41 15.60 2.60
N TYR A 341 18.00 16.11 3.75
CA TYR A 341 16.62 16.41 4.09
C TYR A 341 16.50 17.84 4.62
N ASP A 342 15.37 18.49 4.33
CA ASP A 342 15.05 19.80 4.86
C ASP A 342 14.59 19.73 6.34
N GLN A 343 14.22 20.88 6.91
CA GLN A 343 13.70 21.01 8.28
C GLN A 343 12.30 20.41 8.47
N ARG A 344 11.68 19.94 7.38
CA ARG A 344 10.38 19.27 7.32
C ARG A 344 10.52 17.83 6.85
N ASP A 345 11.74 17.31 6.88
CA ASP A 345 12.11 15.94 6.56
C ASP A 345 11.80 15.52 5.12
N ASN A 346 11.60 16.48 4.23
CA ASN A 346 11.51 16.20 2.80
C ASN A 346 12.92 16.10 2.21
N ARG A 347 13.14 15.11 1.34
CA ARG A 347 14.44 14.91 0.66
C ARG A 347 14.83 16.11 -0.19
N SER A 348 15.76 16.94 0.26
CA SER A 348 16.15 18.19 -0.38
C SER A 348 17.17 18.01 -1.50
N THR A 349 18.04 16.99 -1.40
CA THR A 349 19.10 16.74 -2.40
C THR A 349 19.27 15.26 -2.71
N LEU A 350 19.84 14.99 -3.89
CA LEU A 350 20.40 13.72 -4.30
C LEU A 350 21.73 14.01 -5.01
N GLN A 351 22.83 13.48 -4.47
CA GLN A 351 24.09 13.34 -5.17
C GLN A 351 24.18 11.91 -5.68
N SER A 352 24.56 11.69 -6.94
CA SER A 352 24.70 10.36 -7.55
C SER A 352 25.66 10.41 -8.74
N ASP A 353 26.35 9.30 -9.00
CA ASP A 353 27.12 9.08 -10.23
C ASP A 353 26.19 8.84 -11.44
N GLN A 354 24.92 8.50 -11.19
CA GLN A 354 23.90 8.38 -12.20
C GLN A 354 22.94 9.57 -12.11
N VAL A 355 22.89 10.37 -13.18
CA VAL A 355 21.92 11.47 -13.30
C VAL A 355 20.50 10.89 -13.41
N PRO A 356 19.57 11.25 -12.52
CA PRO A 356 18.18 10.82 -12.63
C PRO A 356 17.56 11.35 -13.93
N ASN A 357 16.85 10.49 -14.64
CA ASN A 357 16.11 10.88 -15.84
C ASN A 357 14.76 11.47 -15.44
N ILE A 358 14.75 12.76 -15.09
CA ILE A 358 13.53 13.49 -14.75
C ILE A 358 12.93 14.05 -16.03
N LYS A 359 11.77 13.54 -16.41
CA LYS A 359 11.04 14.00 -17.61
C LYS A 359 9.99 15.04 -17.22
N GLY A 360 9.79 16.04 -18.08
CA GLY A 360 8.70 16.98 -17.92
C GLY A 360 7.34 16.31 -18.11
N ALA A 361 6.34 16.76 -17.36
CA ALA A 361 4.94 16.43 -17.59
C ALA A 361 4.03 17.53 -17.04
N SER A 362 2.84 17.67 -17.63
CA SER A 362 1.75 18.44 -17.05
C SER A 362 0.65 17.51 -16.53
N TYR A 363 0.00 17.92 -15.43
CA TYR A 363 -0.97 17.12 -14.71
C TYR A 363 -2.30 17.87 -14.62
N ALA A 364 -3.40 17.19 -14.94
CA ALA A 364 -4.74 17.66 -14.67
C ALA A 364 -5.39 16.85 -13.54
N TYR A 365 -6.17 17.52 -12.71
CA TYR A 365 -6.85 16.92 -11.56
C TYR A 365 -8.33 17.26 -11.59
N ASP A 366 -9.17 16.35 -11.10
CA ASP A 366 -10.60 16.63 -10.87
C ASP A 366 -10.84 17.44 -9.59
N SER A 367 -12.11 17.79 -9.35
CA SER A 367 -12.51 18.57 -8.16
C SER A 367 -12.31 17.83 -6.82
N ARG A 368 -12.01 16.53 -6.86
CA ARG A 368 -11.66 15.69 -5.71
C ARG A 368 -10.15 15.46 -5.59
N ASN A 369 -9.35 16.21 -6.36
CA ASN A 369 -7.89 16.16 -6.41
C ASN A 369 -7.30 14.82 -6.91
N ARG A 370 -8.03 14.05 -7.72
CA ARG A 370 -7.53 12.84 -8.37
C ARG A 370 -6.91 13.17 -9.73
N LEU A 371 -5.78 12.55 -10.07
CA LEU A 371 -5.08 12.77 -11.34
C LEU A 371 -5.89 12.23 -12.51
N THR A 372 -6.45 13.08 -13.36
CA THR A 372 -7.30 12.67 -14.49
C THR A 372 -6.58 12.69 -15.83
N GLN A 373 -5.46 13.40 -15.95
CA GLN A 373 -4.66 13.40 -17.17
C GLN A 373 -3.19 13.73 -16.88
N VAL A 374 -2.31 13.06 -17.62
CA VAL A 374 -0.88 13.41 -17.74
C VAL A 374 -0.62 13.73 -19.21
N THR A 375 0.04 14.84 -19.49
CA THR A 375 0.65 15.10 -20.80
C THR A 375 2.15 15.10 -20.64
N THR A 376 2.82 14.13 -21.25
CA THR A 376 4.28 13.97 -21.19
C THR A 376 4.98 15.03 -22.04
N GLU A 377 6.28 15.23 -21.81
CA GLU A 377 7.12 16.18 -22.55
C GLU A 377 7.11 15.97 -24.08
N ASP A 378 6.96 14.72 -24.55
CA ASP A 378 6.81 14.38 -25.97
C ASP A 378 5.38 14.57 -26.53
N GLY A 379 4.48 15.15 -25.73
CA GLY A 379 3.12 15.52 -26.12
C GLY A 379 2.11 14.37 -26.07
N LYS A 380 2.47 13.19 -25.54
CA LYS A 380 1.52 12.09 -25.35
C LYS A 380 0.59 12.40 -24.18
N ALA A 381 -0.71 12.22 -24.39
CA ALA A 381 -1.71 12.39 -23.35
C ALA A 381 -2.24 11.02 -22.90
N VAL A 382 -2.22 10.79 -21.60
CA VAL A 382 -2.83 9.63 -20.94
C VAL A 382 -3.88 10.15 -19.96
N SER A 383 -5.09 9.61 -20.03
CA SER A 383 -6.20 10.02 -19.17
C SER A 383 -6.63 8.87 -18.26
N TYR A 384 -7.14 9.21 -17.07
CA TYR A 384 -7.55 8.26 -16.04
C TYR A 384 -8.96 8.56 -15.57
N ARG A 385 -9.74 7.51 -15.29
CA ARG A 385 -11.06 7.62 -14.65
C ARG A 385 -11.10 6.81 -13.37
N TYR A 386 -11.83 7.32 -12.39
CA TYR A 386 -11.96 6.73 -11.05
C TYR A 386 -13.41 6.39 -10.75
N ASN A 387 -13.60 5.36 -9.94
CA ASN A 387 -14.91 5.04 -9.36
C ASN A 387 -15.17 5.87 -8.08
N GLY A 388 -16.34 5.68 -7.49
CA GLY A 388 -16.76 6.38 -6.27
C GLY A 388 -15.89 6.10 -5.04
N ASP A 389 -15.12 5.01 -5.04
CA ASP A 389 -14.17 4.62 -3.99
C ASP A 389 -12.76 5.17 -4.22
N ASN A 390 -12.58 6.07 -5.20
CA ASN A 390 -11.30 6.66 -5.60
C ASN A 390 -10.28 5.65 -6.18
N LEU A 391 -10.74 4.50 -6.67
CA LEU A 391 -9.89 3.57 -7.41
C LEU A 391 -9.87 3.94 -8.90
N MET A 392 -8.68 3.99 -9.50
CA MET A 392 -8.48 4.21 -10.94
C MET A 392 -8.98 2.97 -11.69
N VAL A 393 -10.11 3.10 -12.38
CA VAL A 393 -10.77 1.98 -13.06
C VAL A 393 -10.60 2.03 -14.57
N GLU A 394 -10.17 3.15 -15.14
CA GLU A 394 -9.89 3.24 -16.57
C GLU A 394 -8.64 4.06 -16.86
N ARG A 395 -7.91 3.62 -17.89
CA ARG A 395 -6.82 4.36 -18.52
C ARG A 395 -7.11 4.49 -20.01
N THR A 396 -6.92 5.69 -20.57
CA THR A 396 -7.06 5.95 -22.00
C THR A 396 -5.78 6.55 -22.58
N GLU A 397 -5.25 5.93 -23.63
CA GLU A 397 -4.10 6.41 -24.40
C GLU A 397 -4.36 6.17 -25.88
N GLY A 398 -4.12 7.19 -26.73
CA GLY A 398 -4.28 7.04 -28.19
C GLY A 398 -5.67 6.59 -28.63
N GLY A 399 -6.73 6.92 -27.86
CA GLY A 399 -8.11 6.50 -28.12
C GLY A 399 -8.44 5.07 -27.69
N VAL A 400 -7.49 4.31 -27.15
CA VAL A 400 -7.72 2.98 -26.57
C VAL A 400 -7.94 3.12 -25.08
N THR A 401 -9.05 2.59 -24.59
CA THR A 401 -9.36 2.56 -23.15
C THR A 401 -9.22 1.15 -22.60
N THR A 402 -8.46 1.00 -21.52
CA THR A 402 -8.36 -0.20 -20.71
C THR A 402 -9.13 0.01 -19.41
N ARG A 403 -9.96 -0.95 -19.03
CA ARG A 403 -10.69 -0.98 -17.75
C ARG A 403 -10.04 -1.98 -16.80
N TYR A 404 -9.98 -1.63 -15.53
CA TYR A 404 -9.42 -2.43 -14.44
C TYR A 404 -10.51 -2.86 -13.45
N TYR A 405 -10.44 -4.11 -13.00
CA TYR A 405 -11.37 -4.69 -12.04
C TYR A 405 -10.66 -5.00 -10.74
N TYR A 406 -11.23 -4.54 -9.64
CA TYR A 406 -10.68 -4.69 -8.31
C TYR A 406 -11.42 -5.73 -7.48
N ASP A 407 -10.70 -6.52 -6.70
CA ASP A 407 -11.32 -7.29 -5.62
C ASP A 407 -11.63 -6.40 -4.39
N ASP A 408 -12.20 -7.01 -3.36
CA ASP A 408 -12.53 -6.40 -2.08
C ASP A 408 -11.31 -5.92 -1.27
N ARG A 409 -10.09 -6.28 -1.68
CA ARG A 409 -8.82 -5.82 -1.10
C ARG A 409 -8.18 -4.69 -1.93
N ALA A 410 -8.92 -4.16 -2.92
CA ALA A 410 -8.45 -3.18 -3.89
C ALA A 410 -7.20 -3.64 -4.68
N LYS A 411 -7.09 -4.94 -4.97
CA LYS A 411 -6.11 -5.48 -5.93
C LYS A 411 -6.74 -5.61 -7.32
N ILE A 412 -6.01 -5.22 -8.36
CA ILE A 412 -6.47 -5.39 -9.75
C ILE A 412 -6.42 -6.88 -10.08
N VAL A 413 -7.58 -7.49 -10.31
CA VAL A 413 -7.71 -8.93 -10.60
C VAL A 413 -8.00 -9.23 -12.06
N ALA A 414 -8.37 -8.22 -12.85
CA ALA A 414 -8.44 -8.32 -14.29
C ALA A 414 -8.32 -6.94 -14.96
N GLU A 415 -7.91 -6.96 -16.22
CA GLU A 415 -7.99 -5.83 -17.13
C GLU A 415 -8.64 -6.24 -18.45
N GLY A 416 -9.28 -5.28 -19.11
CA GLY A 416 -9.87 -5.50 -20.43
C GLY A 416 -9.95 -4.24 -21.27
N ARG A 417 -9.92 -4.43 -22.59
CA ARG A 417 -10.13 -3.36 -23.56
C ARG A 417 -11.61 -3.00 -23.62
N VAL A 418 -11.90 -1.71 -23.57
CA VAL A 418 -13.25 -1.17 -23.83
C VAL A 418 -13.45 -1.07 -25.34
N GLU A 419 -14.41 -1.83 -25.86
CA GLU A 419 -14.77 -1.84 -27.28
C GLU A 419 -15.72 -0.67 -27.61
N GLY A 420 -15.83 -0.31 -28.89
CA GLY A 420 -16.66 0.83 -29.33
C GLY A 420 -18.17 0.72 -28.99
N ASN A 421 -18.65 -0.49 -28.70
CA ASN A 421 -20.02 -0.76 -28.24
C ASN A 421 -20.17 -0.77 -26.71
N GLY A 422 -19.11 -0.45 -25.96
CA GLY A 422 -19.06 -0.46 -24.49
C GLY A 422 -18.85 -1.85 -23.86
N SER A 423 -18.77 -2.91 -24.67
CA SER A 423 -18.41 -4.25 -24.16
C SER A 423 -16.92 -4.33 -23.83
N ILE A 424 -16.56 -5.34 -23.04
CA ILE A 424 -15.19 -5.51 -22.54
C ILE A 424 -14.61 -6.82 -23.03
N THR A 425 -13.43 -6.73 -23.63
CA THR A 425 -12.60 -7.88 -23.97
C THR A 425 -11.49 -8.00 -22.94
N ILE A 426 -11.55 -9.02 -22.07
CA ILE A 426 -10.49 -9.26 -21.06
C ILE A 426 -9.15 -9.49 -21.77
N THR A 427 -8.12 -8.75 -21.36
CA THR A 427 -6.76 -8.87 -21.89
C THR A 427 -5.85 -9.63 -20.93
N ALA A 428 -6.12 -9.57 -19.62
CA ALA A 428 -5.49 -10.41 -18.62
C ALA A 428 -6.34 -10.53 -17.35
N SER A 429 -6.20 -11.65 -16.64
CA SER A 429 -6.62 -11.77 -15.23
C SER A 429 -5.43 -12.12 -14.36
N TYR A 430 -5.38 -11.51 -13.17
CA TYR A 430 -4.25 -11.60 -12.25
C TYR A 430 -4.59 -12.49 -11.06
N VAL A 431 -3.59 -13.26 -10.64
CA VAL A 431 -3.68 -14.21 -9.52
C VAL A 431 -2.88 -13.63 -8.37
N HIS A 432 -3.59 -13.19 -7.33
CA HIS A 432 -3.02 -12.75 -6.07
C HIS A 432 -3.25 -13.81 -5.00
N ASP A 433 -2.24 -14.07 -4.16
CA ASP A 433 -2.44 -14.95 -3.02
C ASP A 433 -3.34 -14.31 -1.94
N SER A 434 -3.63 -15.06 -0.87
CA SER A 434 -4.44 -14.56 0.24
C SER A 434 -3.83 -13.34 0.95
N ASN A 435 -2.50 -13.19 0.88
CA ASN A 435 -1.75 -12.05 1.44
C ASN A 435 -1.59 -10.89 0.44
N GLY A 436 -2.09 -11.03 -0.79
CA GLY A 436 -2.04 -10.03 -1.85
C GLY A 436 -0.80 -10.09 -2.75
N LYS A 437 0.10 -11.07 -2.58
CA LYS A 437 1.27 -11.26 -3.45
C LYS A 437 0.81 -11.61 -4.85
N LEU A 438 1.28 -10.90 -5.87
CA LEU A 438 1.02 -11.20 -7.28
C LEU A 438 1.84 -12.43 -7.70
N LEU A 439 1.17 -13.50 -8.11
CA LEU A 439 1.80 -14.78 -8.45
C LEU A 439 1.85 -15.04 -9.95
N ALA A 440 0.76 -14.76 -10.64
CA ALA A 440 0.62 -15.09 -12.06
C ALA A 440 -0.45 -14.24 -12.74
N ARG A 441 -0.52 -14.36 -14.06
CA ARG A 441 -1.67 -13.91 -14.86
C ARG A 441 -2.07 -14.96 -15.88
N GLN A 442 -3.35 -14.98 -16.21
CA GLN A 442 -3.86 -15.66 -17.38
C GLN A 442 -4.04 -14.62 -18.49
N VAL A 443 -3.48 -14.88 -19.67
CA VAL A 443 -3.64 -14.05 -20.86
C VAL A 443 -4.38 -14.87 -21.93
N PRO A 444 -5.59 -14.46 -22.36
CA PRO A 444 -6.33 -15.17 -23.42
C PRO A 444 -5.48 -15.40 -24.67
N GLY A 445 -5.44 -16.64 -25.14
CA GLY A 445 -4.63 -17.05 -26.30
C GLY A 445 -3.12 -17.21 -26.05
N GLN A 446 -2.60 -16.80 -24.89
CA GLN A 446 -1.17 -16.95 -24.52
C GLN A 446 -0.93 -17.82 -23.28
N GLY A 447 -1.98 -18.21 -22.56
CA GLY A 447 -1.89 -19.12 -21.42
C GLY A 447 -1.48 -18.42 -20.12
N MET A 448 -0.95 -19.21 -19.17
CA MET A 448 -0.47 -18.71 -17.87
C MET A 448 0.94 -18.14 -17.99
N GLN A 449 1.16 -17.01 -17.30
CA GLN A 449 2.46 -16.36 -17.15
C GLN A 449 2.69 -16.06 -15.66
N TYR A 450 3.92 -16.21 -15.19
CA TYR A 450 4.26 -16.23 -13.76
C TYR A 450 5.12 -15.03 -13.41
N TYR A 451 4.73 -14.32 -12.36
CA TYR A 451 5.47 -13.18 -11.83
C TYR A 451 6.55 -13.68 -10.87
N VAL A 452 7.76 -13.14 -11.03
CA VAL A 452 8.88 -13.38 -10.13
C VAL A 452 9.19 -12.06 -9.43
N SER A 453 9.14 -12.05 -8.10
CA SER A 453 9.36 -10.85 -7.28
C SER A 453 10.56 -10.98 -6.34
N ASN A 454 11.24 -9.89 -6.01
CA ASN A 454 12.25 -9.88 -4.95
C ASN A 454 11.57 -9.77 -3.57
N GLY A 455 12.35 -9.62 -2.48
CA GLY A 455 11.83 -9.51 -1.11
C GLY A 455 11.11 -8.21 -0.78
N HIS A 456 11.25 -7.16 -1.60
CA HIS A 456 10.43 -5.95 -1.51
C HIS A 456 9.08 -6.12 -2.24
N GLY A 457 8.97 -7.12 -3.11
CA GLY A 457 7.82 -7.34 -3.98
C GLY A 457 8.00 -6.78 -5.38
N ASP A 458 9.17 -6.23 -5.73
CA ASP A 458 9.42 -5.70 -7.07
C ASP A 458 9.39 -6.84 -8.10
N ILE A 459 8.63 -6.67 -9.18
CA ILE A 459 8.62 -7.63 -10.28
C ILE A 459 9.97 -7.57 -11.01
N ILE A 460 10.76 -8.63 -10.94
CA ILE A 460 12.05 -8.74 -11.64
C ILE A 460 11.95 -9.52 -12.95
N GLU A 461 11.02 -10.48 -13.06
CA GLU A 461 10.81 -11.23 -14.28
C GLU A 461 9.34 -11.63 -14.45
N ILE A 462 8.94 -11.84 -15.70
CA ILE A 462 7.73 -12.61 -16.04
C ILE A 462 8.19 -13.82 -16.84
N ARG A 463 7.68 -15.00 -16.51
CA ARG A 463 8.03 -16.26 -17.18
C ARG A 463 6.80 -16.94 -17.77
N ASP A 464 6.98 -17.68 -18.85
CA ASP A 464 5.92 -18.57 -19.37
C ASP A 464 5.80 -19.86 -18.55
N ALA A 465 4.89 -20.76 -18.94
CA ALA A 465 4.67 -22.04 -18.26
C ALA A 465 5.83 -23.04 -18.41
N GLN A 466 6.76 -22.81 -19.35
CA GLN A 466 7.98 -23.61 -19.52
C GLN A 466 9.16 -23.02 -18.72
N GLY A 467 8.97 -21.85 -18.11
CA GLY A 467 9.99 -21.13 -17.35
C GLY A 467 10.87 -20.21 -18.19
N ASN A 468 10.56 -19.99 -19.47
CA ASN A 468 11.30 -19.03 -20.29
C ASN A 468 10.99 -17.60 -19.85
N VAL A 469 11.99 -16.72 -19.89
CA VAL A 469 11.83 -15.31 -19.53
C VAL A 469 11.14 -14.57 -20.66
N LEU A 470 9.98 -13.98 -20.34
CA LEU A 470 9.23 -13.08 -21.22
C LEU A 470 9.64 -11.63 -20.97
N ASN A 471 9.69 -11.22 -19.71
CA ASN A 471 10.12 -9.87 -19.32
C ASN A 471 11.19 -9.93 -18.23
N ARG A 472 12.08 -8.93 -18.20
CA ARG A 472 13.11 -8.72 -17.18
C ARG A 472 13.17 -7.26 -16.76
N TYR A 473 13.26 -7.03 -15.46
CA TYR A 473 13.35 -5.71 -14.86
C TYR A 473 14.42 -5.66 -13.76
N ALA A 474 14.98 -4.47 -13.56
CA ALA A 474 15.77 -4.12 -12.38
C ALA A 474 15.49 -2.65 -12.05
N TYR A 475 15.55 -2.28 -10.77
CA TYR A 475 15.20 -0.94 -10.32
C TYR A 475 16.34 -0.30 -9.51
N ASP A 476 16.38 1.03 -9.47
CA ASP A 476 17.08 1.74 -8.39
C ASP A 476 16.28 1.63 -7.07
N ILE A 477 16.74 2.30 -6.01
CA ILE A 477 16.09 2.23 -4.71
C ILE A 477 14.75 2.96 -4.65
N TRP A 478 14.46 3.82 -5.63
CA TRP A 478 13.24 4.61 -5.72
C TRP A 478 12.22 4.01 -6.70
N GLY A 479 12.57 2.92 -7.38
CA GLY A 479 11.69 2.24 -8.32
C GLY A 479 11.85 2.64 -9.78
N ASN A 480 12.86 3.44 -10.14
CA ASN A 480 13.15 3.72 -11.55
C ASN A 480 13.70 2.46 -12.23
N PRO A 481 13.14 2.04 -13.39
CA PRO A 481 13.70 0.94 -14.16
C PRO A 481 15.12 1.26 -14.66
N LEU A 482 16.07 0.41 -14.30
CA LEU A 482 17.44 0.37 -14.81
C LEU A 482 17.59 -0.66 -15.94
N VAL A 483 16.82 -1.73 -15.85
CA VAL A 483 16.65 -2.74 -16.91
C VAL A 483 15.16 -2.83 -17.18
N GLN A 484 14.78 -2.82 -18.45
CA GLN A 484 13.41 -3.02 -18.91
C GLN A 484 13.44 -3.76 -20.25
N GLU A 485 13.32 -5.08 -20.20
CA GLU A 485 13.21 -5.96 -21.36
C GLU A 485 11.80 -6.53 -21.37
N GLU A 486 11.00 -6.26 -22.40
CA GLU A 486 9.59 -6.66 -22.45
C GLU A 486 9.26 -7.34 -23.79
N GLN A 487 8.93 -8.64 -23.73
CA GLN A 487 8.34 -9.37 -24.86
C GLN A 487 6.81 -9.36 -24.82
N VAL A 488 6.25 -9.17 -23.62
CA VAL A 488 4.80 -9.09 -23.40
C VAL A 488 4.43 -7.81 -22.64
N PRO A 489 3.25 -7.21 -22.87
CA PRO A 489 2.80 -6.04 -22.11
C PRO A 489 2.69 -6.35 -20.62
N ASN A 490 2.92 -5.38 -19.75
CA ASN A 490 2.82 -5.56 -18.30
C ASN A 490 2.52 -4.24 -17.57
N ILE A 491 1.58 -4.28 -16.64
CA ILE A 491 1.18 -3.13 -15.82
C ILE A 491 1.72 -3.21 -14.37
N PHE A 492 2.36 -4.29 -13.95
CA PHE A 492 2.86 -4.44 -12.57
C PHE A 492 4.38 -4.43 -12.53
N ARG A 493 4.99 -3.48 -11.85
CA ARG A 493 6.47 -3.33 -11.83
C ARG A 493 7.01 -3.22 -10.41
N TYR A 494 7.52 -2.05 -10.04
CA TYR A 494 8.06 -1.77 -8.71
C TYR A 494 7.02 -2.07 -7.63
N SER A 495 7.46 -2.68 -6.52
CA SER A 495 6.64 -3.17 -5.40
C SER A 495 5.42 -4.05 -5.79
N GLY A 496 5.37 -4.60 -7.01
CA GLY A 496 4.22 -5.38 -7.49
C GLY A 496 2.97 -4.55 -7.72
N GLU A 497 3.12 -3.24 -7.91
CA GLU A 497 2.01 -2.29 -8.04
C GLU A 497 1.89 -1.74 -9.47
N TYR A 498 0.75 -1.12 -9.74
CA TYR A 498 0.43 -0.59 -11.06
C TYR A 498 1.47 0.44 -11.52
N TRP A 499 1.94 0.28 -12.75
CA TRP A 499 2.89 1.14 -13.42
C TRP A 499 2.34 1.57 -14.78
N ASP A 500 2.26 2.88 -15.00
CA ASP A 500 1.95 3.43 -16.31
C ASP A 500 3.24 3.64 -17.12
N ALA A 501 3.44 2.82 -18.15
CA ALA A 501 4.66 2.87 -18.97
C ALA A 501 4.80 4.17 -19.78
N ALA A 502 3.70 4.85 -20.09
CA ALA A 502 3.75 6.08 -20.87
C ALA A 502 4.15 7.27 -20.00
N THR A 503 3.63 7.34 -18.77
CA THR A 503 3.89 8.47 -17.86
C THR A 503 5.05 8.22 -16.90
N ASN A 504 5.48 6.97 -16.75
CA ASN A 504 6.46 6.51 -15.76
C ASN A 504 6.02 6.74 -14.31
N LEU A 505 4.71 6.87 -14.09
CA LEU A 505 4.15 6.99 -12.75
C LEU A 505 3.68 5.63 -12.23
N GLN A 506 3.80 5.46 -10.92
CA GLN A 506 3.27 4.31 -10.20
C GLN A 506 1.98 4.71 -9.49
N TYR A 507 0.93 3.91 -9.63
CA TYR A 507 -0.33 4.14 -8.95
C TYR A 507 -0.44 3.27 -7.69
N LEU A 508 -0.58 3.92 -6.54
CA LEU A 508 -0.64 3.30 -5.22
C LEU A 508 -2.02 3.50 -4.57
N ARG A 509 -3.08 3.42 -5.39
CA ARG A 509 -4.50 3.63 -5.03
C ARG A 509 -4.84 5.05 -4.58
N ALA A 510 -4.34 5.45 -3.42
CA ALA A 510 -4.61 6.77 -2.87
C ALA A 510 -3.83 7.88 -3.57
N ARG A 511 -2.64 7.56 -4.11
CA ARG A 511 -1.72 8.54 -4.69
C ARG A 511 -0.94 7.98 -5.87
N TRP A 512 -0.46 8.89 -6.70
CA TRP A 512 0.52 8.61 -7.74
C TRP A 512 1.92 8.95 -7.24
N TYR A 513 2.86 8.06 -7.52
CA TYR A 513 4.26 8.18 -7.17
C TYR A 513 5.09 8.36 -8.43
N ASP A 514 6.02 9.30 -8.40
CA ASP A 514 7.02 9.54 -9.45
C ASP A 514 8.39 9.05 -8.94
N PRO A 515 8.84 7.87 -9.41
CA PRO A 515 10.13 7.30 -9.05
C PRO A 515 11.31 8.20 -9.43
N SER A 516 11.21 8.98 -10.52
CA SER A 516 12.34 9.80 -11.02
C SER A 516 12.77 10.88 -10.03
N VAL A 517 11.82 11.33 -9.20
CA VAL A 517 12.03 12.29 -8.11
C VAL A 517 11.80 11.68 -6.73
N GLY A 518 11.52 10.38 -6.64
CA GLY A 518 11.32 9.63 -5.40
C GLY A 518 10.21 10.19 -4.50
N ARG A 519 9.10 10.69 -5.08
CA ARG A 519 8.04 11.39 -4.34
C ARG A 519 6.65 11.12 -4.90
N PHE A 520 5.65 11.23 -4.04
CA PHE A 520 4.26 11.31 -4.47
C PHE A 520 3.97 12.66 -5.14
N ILE A 521 3.17 12.66 -6.20
CA ILE A 521 2.74 13.87 -6.90
C ILE A 521 1.45 14.48 -6.32
N ASN A 522 0.84 13.78 -5.36
CA ASN A 522 -0.33 14.22 -4.58
C ASN A 522 0.01 14.29 -3.09
N GLU A 523 -0.60 15.25 -2.38
CA GLU A 523 -0.54 15.36 -0.92
C GLU A 523 -1.14 14.11 -0.25
N ASP A 524 -0.58 13.71 0.89
CA ASP A 524 -1.24 12.73 1.75
C ASP A 524 -2.45 13.36 2.43
N THR A 525 -3.64 12.78 2.27
CA THR A 525 -4.84 13.30 2.91
C THR A 525 -4.95 12.90 4.38
N TYR A 526 -4.13 11.95 4.83
CA TYR A 526 -4.05 11.51 6.22
C TYR A 526 -2.93 12.25 6.96
N GLU A 527 -3.25 12.92 8.06
CA GLU A 527 -2.28 13.71 8.83
C GLU A 527 -1.47 12.89 9.85
N GLY A 528 -1.77 11.60 10.01
CA GLY A 528 -1.23 10.79 11.10
C GLY A 528 -2.10 10.83 12.37
N ASP A 529 -1.64 10.14 13.42
CA ASP A 529 -2.16 10.22 14.78
C ASP A 529 -1.09 10.90 15.66
N ILE A 530 -1.48 11.87 16.49
CA ILE A 530 -0.52 12.57 17.36
C ILE A 530 0.10 11.64 18.42
N ASN A 531 -0.59 10.57 18.80
CA ASN A 531 -0.09 9.59 19.77
C ASN A 531 0.70 8.45 19.11
N ASP A 532 0.74 8.42 17.77
CA ASP A 532 1.59 7.55 16.95
C ASP A 532 2.26 8.41 15.84
N PRO A 533 3.09 9.41 16.24
CA PRO A 533 3.55 10.48 15.38
C PRO A 533 4.66 10.08 14.40
#